data_AF-A0A1T4SHE4-F1
#
_entry.id   AF-A0A1T4SHE4-F1
#
_cell.length_a   1.000
_cell.length_b   1.000
_cell.length_c   1.000
_cell.angle_alpha   90.00
_cell.angle_beta   90.00
_cell.angle_gamma   90.00
#
_symmetry.space_group_name_H-M   'P 1'
#
loop_
_entity.id
_entity.type
_entity.pdbx_description
1 polymer ?
#
loop_
_entity_poly.entity_id
_entity_poly.type
_entity_poly.pdbx_seq_one_letter_code
_entity_poly.pdbx_strand_id
1 'polypeptide(L)'
;MSKQPFYRSRFVRYRQPWLLLFFSLLLSSFSWGNESHWVNVTLQSRFEDFISAHPEVIAPVYLDNDFKYIWIDASGQPSAAALALINLVKPFTLLSEQHPLTAPYRKFLALQAQPLTLALPRYLLATDLLYSDMFARLQHDIQSGLFIQADQDNDHQEYRYGIPAAEPIIEQKKPWQEITLEQLRLAAALPEEQRNSLLTRGIKQLYPTSEQKEPLLAAIDFWLQRKKEGAWPALPYGEKMLPGMIRPDWIPPLISQLQRLQLLAQDYQPELQDRYDDQLVSAVKKIQAQHGQLVDGIIGPRTRRVLNLSPDYRIRQLAHNFRRLYHLPEQLGERYMMINMANYSLDLIEYEQSSMSMRVIIGTPDARTPIMTQTLTSVILSPRWNIPKSIGYKSIFPKAQKNPSYLQDREIMVVEGWNEPAQEVPTEQIDFNAYSSPEAFPYRFVQLPGQHNQLGYVKFRLSNKKAIYMHDTPGKHLFERRDRALSNGCVRLEDALPLVDKLLAAKPYGWDEEKVQEVLRSKEERYIRMTPALPVYLMYWTVWADKSGQLQWRDDIYHKDQLPNPQPEDTLLAAKPIQSRSDG
;
A
#
# COMPACT_ATOMS: atom_id res chain seq x y z
N MET A 1 -3.91 73.15 42.96
CA MET A 1 -3.34 73.53 44.27
C MET A 1 -3.69 72.45 45.29
N SER A 2 -2.65 71.91 45.93
CA SER A 2 -2.57 71.36 47.31
C SER A 2 -3.71 70.54 47.96
N LYS A 3 -3.35 69.29 48.27
CA LYS A 3 -3.33 68.61 49.60
C LYS A 3 -4.64 68.44 50.42
N GLN A 4 -5.04 67.15 50.57
CA GLN A 4 -5.36 66.32 51.78
C GLN A 4 -5.86 67.00 53.09
N PRO A 5 -6.60 66.34 54.05
CA PRO A 5 -6.42 64.94 54.51
C PRO A 5 -7.64 64.15 55.16
N PHE A 6 -7.40 62.85 55.41
CA PHE A 6 -7.74 61.97 56.57
C PHE A 6 -9.10 62.04 57.33
N TYR A 7 -9.73 60.87 57.58
CA TYR A 7 -9.78 60.22 58.91
C TYR A 7 -10.15 58.72 58.84
N ARG A 8 -9.63 57.96 59.82
CA ARG A 8 -9.59 56.48 59.97
C ARG A 8 -10.70 55.93 60.88
N SER A 9 -11.03 54.64 60.75
CA SER A 9 -10.93 53.57 61.79
C SER A 9 -11.76 52.34 61.36
N ARG A 10 -11.47 51.07 61.70
CA ARG A 10 -10.57 50.46 62.69
C ARG A 10 -10.31 49.00 62.28
N PHE A 11 -9.03 48.62 62.27
CA PHE A 11 -8.54 47.24 62.32
C PHE A 11 -8.74 46.66 63.73
N VAL A 12 -8.93 45.34 63.82
CA VAL A 12 -8.43 44.54 64.95
C VAL A 12 -7.35 43.60 64.43
N ARG A 13 -6.17 43.77 65.03
CA ARG A 13 -4.92 42.99 64.93
C ARG A 13 -5.10 41.62 65.59
N TYR A 14 -4.28 40.63 65.27
CA TYR A 14 -3.00 40.29 65.96
C TYR A 14 -2.49 39.02 65.24
N ARG A 15 -1.20 38.71 65.03
CA ARG A 15 0.11 39.32 65.32
C ARG A 15 1.13 38.58 64.42
N GLN A 16 2.21 39.27 64.06
CA GLN A 16 3.35 38.85 63.24
C GLN A 16 4.37 37.98 64.06
N PRO A 17 5.66 37.81 63.63
CA PRO A 17 6.24 36.80 62.74
C PRO A 17 7.36 36.01 63.49
N TRP A 18 8.08 35.05 62.93
CA TRP A 18 9.41 35.20 62.29
C TRP A 18 9.89 33.78 61.92
N LEU A 19 10.34 33.57 60.68
CA LEU A 19 11.64 32.99 60.31
C LEU A 19 11.62 32.48 58.85
N LEU A 20 12.30 33.25 58.01
CA LEU A 20 13.22 32.82 56.95
C LEU A 20 12.64 32.13 55.69
N LEU A 21 12.48 32.94 54.64
CA LEU A 21 13.28 32.85 53.41
C LEU A 21 13.88 31.47 53.09
N PHE A 22 13.11 30.61 52.42
CA PHE A 22 13.58 29.65 51.42
C PHE A 22 12.37 29.06 50.67
N PHE A 23 11.67 29.88 49.88
CA PHE A 23 10.61 29.41 48.98
C PHE A 23 10.58 30.31 47.72
N SER A 24 11.62 30.20 46.89
CA SER A 24 11.62 30.83 45.57
C SER A 24 12.45 30.06 44.53
N LEU A 25 12.54 28.74 44.65
CA LEU A 25 13.16 27.84 43.66
C LEU A 25 12.75 26.39 43.99
N LEU A 26 11.50 26.00 43.68
CA LEU A 26 11.04 24.60 43.68
C LEU A 26 9.71 24.46 42.90
N LEU A 27 9.60 25.12 41.74
CA LEU A 27 8.47 24.99 40.81
C LEU A 27 8.95 24.94 39.34
N SER A 28 10.07 24.25 39.12
CA SER A 28 10.59 23.99 37.77
C SER A 28 11.39 22.70 37.72
N SER A 29 10.77 21.60 38.15
CA SER A 29 11.25 20.23 37.92
C SER A 29 10.28 19.17 38.48
N PHE A 30 8.97 19.30 38.19
CA PHE A 30 8.09 18.13 38.25
C PHE A 30 8.07 17.51 36.85
N SER A 31 8.64 16.30 36.78
CA SER A 31 8.74 15.47 35.60
C SER A 31 7.38 15.24 34.93
N TRP A 32 7.35 15.34 33.60
CA TRP A 32 6.25 14.99 32.69
C TRP A 32 5.85 13.49 32.72
N GLY A 33 6.13 12.77 33.80
CA GLY A 33 5.89 11.33 33.94
C GLY A 33 4.63 10.96 34.75
N ASN A 34 3.91 11.93 35.34
CA ASN A 34 2.87 11.63 36.34
C ASN A 34 1.42 11.94 35.90
N GLU A 35 1.19 12.75 34.87
CA GLU A 35 -0.16 13.25 34.55
C GLU A 35 -1.04 12.27 33.74
N SER A 36 -0.46 11.25 33.11
CA SER A 36 -1.20 10.28 32.29
C SER A 36 -1.29 8.87 32.89
N HIS A 37 -0.61 8.61 34.02
CA HIS A 37 -0.57 7.29 34.66
C HIS A 37 -1.96 6.77 35.05
N TRP A 38 -2.87 7.67 35.43
CA TRP A 38 -4.23 7.33 35.81
C TRP A 38 -5.02 6.65 34.68
N VAL A 39 -4.67 6.89 33.41
CA VAL A 39 -5.32 6.25 32.24
C VAL A 39 -5.13 4.74 32.30
N ASN A 40 -3.88 4.28 32.48
CA ASN A 40 -3.56 2.86 32.58
C ASN A 40 -4.17 2.24 33.83
N VAL A 41 -4.08 2.92 34.98
CA VAL A 41 -4.72 2.48 36.24
C VAL A 41 -6.24 2.34 36.10
N THR A 42 -6.88 3.15 35.26
CA THR A 42 -8.31 3.07 34.99
C THR A 42 -8.64 1.95 34.03
N LEU A 43 -7.92 1.85 32.91
CA LEU A 43 -8.08 0.77 31.93
C LEU A 43 -7.91 -0.61 32.57
N GLN A 44 -6.87 -0.78 33.38
CA GLN A 44 -6.57 -2.03 34.10
C GLN A 44 -7.60 -2.40 35.17
N SER A 45 -8.44 -1.44 35.61
CA SER A 45 -9.53 -1.78 36.55
C SER A 45 -10.60 -2.68 35.91
N ARG A 46 -10.72 -2.66 34.58
CA ARG A 46 -11.66 -3.49 33.81
C ARG A 46 -10.95 -4.48 32.90
N PHE A 47 -9.88 -4.06 32.23
CA PHE A 47 -9.16 -4.83 31.22
C PHE A 47 -7.76 -5.18 31.72
N GLU A 48 -7.65 -6.34 32.37
CA GLU A 48 -6.39 -6.85 32.90
C GLU A 48 -5.29 -6.84 31.82
N ASP A 49 -4.07 -6.43 32.19
CA ASP A 49 -2.92 -6.27 31.31
C ASP A 49 -3.11 -5.34 30.10
N PHE A 50 -4.12 -4.46 30.10
CA PHE A 50 -4.20 -3.39 29.11
C PHE A 50 -3.24 -2.25 29.47
N ILE A 51 -2.48 -1.80 28.47
CA ILE A 51 -1.62 -0.62 28.55
C ILE A 51 -1.95 0.23 27.34
N SER A 52 -2.34 1.47 27.59
CA SER A 52 -2.62 2.46 26.55
C SER A 52 -1.35 2.76 25.76
N ALA A 53 -1.52 2.89 24.45
CA ALA A 53 -0.45 3.22 23.52
C ALA A 53 -0.09 4.71 23.57
N HIS A 54 -1.11 5.55 23.82
CA HIS A 54 -1.03 7.00 23.71
C HIS A 54 -1.70 7.70 24.91
N PRO A 55 -1.37 7.34 26.17
CA PRO A 55 -2.01 7.89 27.35
C PRO A 55 -1.78 9.42 27.47
N GLU A 56 -0.69 9.94 26.91
CA GLU A 56 -0.37 11.37 26.83
C GLU A 56 -1.30 12.17 25.93
N VAL A 57 -1.87 11.54 24.89
CA VAL A 57 -2.84 12.19 23.99
C VAL A 57 -4.23 12.19 24.62
N ILE A 58 -4.56 11.13 25.36
CA ILE A 58 -5.91 10.89 25.89
C ILE A 58 -6.12 11.59 27.23
N ALA A 59 -5.13 11.53 28.13
CA ALA A 59 -5.28 12.01 29.50
C ALA A 59 -5.77 13.48 29.59
N PRO A 60 -5.20 14.44 28.83
CA PRO A 60 -5.64 15.84 28.90
C PRO A 60 -7.11 16.02 28.52
N VAL A 61 -7.62 15.25 27.54
CA VAL A 61 -9.02 15.35 27.08
C VAL A 61 -10.00 15.09 28.22
N TYR A 62 -9.75 14.04 29.00
CA TYR A 62 -10.67 13.62 30.07
C TYR A 62 -10.51 14.46 31.34
N LEU A 63 -9.30 14.94 31.62
CA LEU A 63 -9.07 15.91 32.69
C LEU A 63 -9.80 17.23 32.41
N ASP A 64 -9.74 17.72 31.17
CA ASP A 64 -10.40 18.95 30.74
C ASP A 64 -11.94 18.81 30.66
N ASN A 65 -12.46 17.59 30.52
CA ASN A 65 -13.89 17.30 30.31
C ASN A 65 -14.60 16.70 31.55
N ASP A 66 -14.03 16.85 32.74
CA ASP A 66 -14.59 16.28 33.99
C ASP A 66 -14.92 14.78 33.88
N PHE A 67 -14.11 14.01 33.16
CA PHE A 67 -14.27 12.57 32.93
C PHE A 67 -15.61 12.13 32.28
N LYS A 68 -16.31 13.03 31.59
CA LYS A 68 -17.53 12.67 30.83
C LYS A 68 -17.17 11.78 29.64
N TYR A 69 -18.05 10.81 29.38
CA TYR A 69 -17.88 9.83 28.30
C TYR A 69 -18.04 10.48 26.92
N ILE A 70 -17.19 10.05 25.98
CA ILE A 70 -17.11 10.56 24.61
C ILE A 70 -17.75 9.56 23.63
N TRP A 71 -17.57 8.26 23.88
CA TRP A 71 -17.82 7.16 22.96
C TRP A 71 -18.98 6.26 23.38
N ILE A 72 -19.34 6.25 24.65
CA ILE A 72 -20.44 5.45 25.20
C ILE A 72 -21.51 6.33 25.84
N ASP A 73 -22.73 5.81 25.92
CA ASP A 73 -23.81 6.43 26.70
C ASP A 73 -23.68 6.11 28.21
N ALA A 74 -24.60 6.66 29.02
CA ALA A 74 -24.61 6.45 30.47
C ALA A 74 -24.84 4.98 30.89
N SER A 75 -25.37 4.14 29.99
CA SER A 75 -25.56 2.70 30.20
C SER A 75 -24.37 1.87 29.72
N GLY A 76 -23.35 2.51 29.13
CA GLY A 76 -22.17 1.87 28.58
C GLY A 76 -22.34 1.30 27.17
N GLN A 77 -23.43 1.64 26.48
CA GLN A 77 -23.64 1.23 25.10
C GLN A 77 -22.81 2.11 24.15
N PRO A 78 -22.21 1.53 23.09
CA PRO A 78 -21.41 2.27 22.12
C PRO A 78 -22.28 3.24 21.31
N SER A 79 -21.80 4.48 21.18
CA SER A 79 -22.42 5.47 20.30
C SER A 79 -22.25 5.11 18.82
N ALA A 80 -22.92 5.85 17.94
CA ALA A 80 -22.73 5.72 16.49
C ALA A 80 -21.27 5.90 16.05
N ALA A 81 -20.51 6.78 16.73
CA ALA A 81 -19.10 6.98 16.46
C ALA A 81 -18.25 5.79 16.92
N ALA A 82 -18.55 5.21 18.09
CA ALA A 82 -17.87 4.00 18.56
C ALA A 82 -18.11 2.80 17.61
N LEU A 83 -19.34 2.64 17.11
CA LEU A 83 -19.66 1.62 16.10
C LEU A 83 -18.92 1.86 14.77
N ALA A 84 -18.80 3.12 14.34
CA ALA A 84 -18.02 3.47 13.16
C ALA A 84 -16.53 3.11 13.33
N LEU A 85 -15.96 3.35 14.52
CA LEU A 85 -14.57 3.00 14.83
C LEU A 85 -14.37 1.48 14.81
N ILE A 86 -15.28 0.72 15.44
CA ILE A 86 -15.27 -0.75 15.40
C ILE A 86 -15.27 -1.25 13.96
N ASN A 87 -16.10 -0.67 13.09
CA ASN A 87 -16.19 -1.10 11.69
C ASN A 87 -14.90 -0.81 10.91
N LEU A 88 -14.24 0.32 11.16
CA LEU A 88 -12.95 0.63 10.52
C LEU A 88 -11.82 -0.27 11.01
N VAL A 89 -11.85 -0.70 12.27
CA VAL A 89 -10.83 -1.60 12.84
C VAL A 89 -10.90 -3.01 12.24
N LYS A 90 -12.10 -3.51 11.92
CA LYS A 90 -12.32 -4.89 11.48
C LYS A 90 -11.41 -5.32 10.32
N PRO A 91 -11.33 -4.63 9.17
CA PRO A 91 -10.46 -5.03 8.06
C PRO A 91 -8.99 -5.25 8.46
N PHE A 92 -8.45 -4.45 9.38
CA PHE A 92 -7.05 -4.58 9.81
C PHE A 92 -6.79 -5.86 10.61
N THR A 93 -7.78 -6.35 11.35
CA THR A 93 -7.67 -7.64 12.06
C THR A 93 -7.65 -8.85 11.13
N LEU A 94 -8.14 -8.66 9.90
CA LEU A 94 -8.26 -9.71 8.88
C LEU A 94 -7.00 -9.87 8.02
N LEU A 95 -6.00 -8.99 8.19
CA LEU A 95 -4.71 -9.07 7.48
C LEU A 95 -3.91 -10.32 7.87
N SER A 96 -4.00 -10.73 9.13
CA SER A 96 -3.38 -11.97 9.62
C SER A 96 -3.97 -12.34 10.98
N GLU A 97 -4.14 -13.63 11.22
CA GLU A 97 -4.72 -14.14 12.47
C GLU A 97 -3.78 -14.00 13.68
N GLN A 98 -2.46 -14.07 13.45
CA GLN A 98 -1.47 -14.20 14.53
C GLN A 98 -0.36 -13.14 14.47
N HIS A 99 -0.39 -12.22 13.51
CA HIS A 99 0.70 -11.25 13.35
C HIS A 99 0.69 -10.18 14.47
N PRO A 100 1.83 -9.82 15.08
CA PRO A 100 1.90 -8.81 16.15
C PRO A 100 1.32 -7.45 15.77
N LEU A 101 1.56 -6.98 14.54
CA LEU A 101 0.98 -5.72 13.99
C LEU A 101 -0.55 -5.64 14.12
N THR A 102 -1.23 -6.79 14.06
CA THR A 102 -2.69 -6.87 14.10
C THR A 102 -3.24 -7.14 15.51
N ALA A 103 -2.37 -7.45 16.47
CA ALA A 103 -2.76 -7.83 17.83
C ALA A 103 -3.46 -6.71 18.61
N PRO A 104 -3.02 -5.43 18.56
CA PRO A 104 -3.73 -4.34 19.26
C PRO A 104 -5.20 -4.20 18.80
N TYR A 105 -5.43 -4.34 17.50
CA TYR A 105 -6.75 -4.25 16.88
C TYR A 105 -7.67 -5.41 17.29
N ARG A 106 -7.15 -6.64 17.30
CA ARG A 106 -7.89 -7.80 17.82
C ARG A 106 -8.19 -7.66 19.31
N LYS A 107 -7.21 -7.22 20.11
CA LYS A 107 -7.38 -7.01 21.55
C LYS A 107 -8.50 -6.00 21.80
N PHE A 108 -8.49 -4.87 21.09
CA PHE A 108 -9.58 -3.89 21.16
C PHE A 108 -10.95 -4.51 20.83
N LEU A 109 -11.10 -5.19 19.68
CA LEU A 109 -12.38 -5.79 19.29
C LEU A 109 -12.90 -6.82 20.30
N ALA A 110 -11.98 -7.58 20.93
CA ALA A 110 -12.33 -8.55 21.96
C ALA A 110 -12.75 -7.86 23.28
N LEU A 111 -12.00 -6.85 23.74
CA LEU A 111 -12.27 -6.16 25.00
C LEU A 111 -13.56 -5.32 24.93
N GLN A 112 -13.78 -4.59 23.82
CA GLN A 112 -14.99 -3.76 23.68
C GLN A 112 -16.28 -4.60 23.64
N ALA A 113 -16.19 -5.85 23.18
CA ALA A 113 -17.34 -6.76 23.11
C ALA A 113 -17.66 -7.42 24.46
N GLN A 114 -16.82 -7.26 25.49
CA GLN A 114 -17.08 -7.84 26.80
C GLN A 114 -18.32 -7.19 27.44
N PRO A 115 -19.27 -7.97 27.95
CA PRO A 115 -20.46 -7.42 28.59
C PRO A 115 -20.06 -6.58 29.81
N LEU A 116 -20.70 -5.43 29.98
CA LEU A 116 -20.57 -4.60 31.17
C LEU A 116 -21.51 -5.16 32.26
N THR A 117 -21.05 -6.17 33.00
CA THR A 117 -21.86 -6.85 34.04
C THR A 117 -22.17 -5.95 35.24
N LEU A 118 -21.29 -4.98 35.53
CA LEU A 118 -21.44 -3.97 36.58
C LEU A 118 -21.07 -2.61 35.99
N ALA A 119 -22.03 -1.70 35.89
CA ALA A 119 -21.84 -0.33 35.37
C ALA A 119 -21.20 0.61 36.41
N LEU A 120 -20.11 0.18 37.04
CA LEU A 120 -19.35 1.04 37.95
C LEU A 120 -18.80 2.24 37.18
N PRO A 121 -18.82 3.48 37.72
CA PRO A 121 -18.32 4.66 37.02
C PRO A 121 -16.89 4.49 36.45
N ARG A 122 -16.03 3.79 37.19
CA ARG A 122 -14.65 3.49 36.77
C ARG A 122 -14.59 2.49 35.62
N TYR A 123 -15.51 1.53 35.54
CA TYR A 123 -15.59 0.57 34.43
C TYR A 123 -16.16 1.21 33.18
N LEU A 124 -17.18 2.06 33.30
CA LEU A 124 -17.67 2.89 32.21
C LEU A 124 -16.54 3.77 31.65
N LEU A 125 -15.81 4.47 32.51
CA LEU A 125 -14.66 5.29 32.10
C LEU A 125 -13.56 4.45 31.43
N ALA A 126 -13.22 3.27 31.97
CA ALA A 126 -12.25 2.37 31.34
C ALA A 126 -12.70 1.95 29.92
N THR A 127 -13.99 1.72 29.73
CA THR A 127 -14.59 1.37 28.43
C THR A 127 -14.48 2.53 27.46
N ASP A 128 -14.79 3.74 27.90
CA ASP A 128 -14.71 4.94 27.08
C ASP A 128 -13.26 5.25 26.67
N LEU A 129 -12.31 5.11 27.60
CA LEU A 129 -10.87 5.26 27.34
C LEU A 129 -10.36 4.25 26.32
N LEU A 130 -10.89 3.02 26.30
CA LEU A 130 -10.51 2.00 25.31
C LEU A 130 -10.79 2.47 23.86
N TYR A 131 -11.89 3.18 23.64
CA TYR A 131 -12.22 3.77 22.33
C TYR A 131 -11.31 4.95 21.99
N SER A 132 -11.04 5.84 22.94
CA SER A 132 -10.10 6.95 22.73
C SER A 132 -8.69 6.46 22.41
N ASP A 133 -8.22 5.40 23.08
CA ASP A 133 -6.92 4.78 22.79
C ASP A 133 -6.87 4.18 21.39
N MET A 134 -7.90 3.42 21.00
CA MET A 134 -7.95 2.85 19.65
C MET A 134 -8.07 3.94 18.57
N PHE A 135 -8.83 5.00 18.82
CA PHE A 135 -8.92 6.13 17.89
C PHE A 135 -7.56 6.80 17.69
N ALA A 136 -6.86 7.11 18.79
CA ALA A 136 -5.52 7.69 18.74
C ALA A 136 -4.51 6.77 18.02
N ARG A 137 -4.50 5.48 18.37
CA ARG A 137 -3.65 4.46 17.73
C ARG A 137 -3.90 4.39 16.23
N LEU A 138 -5.17 4.34 15.82
CA LEU A 138 -5.50 4.19 14.41
C LEU A 138 -5.09 5.43 13.60
N GLN A 139 -5.25 6.63 14.17
CA GLN A 139 -4.72 7.85 13.56
C GLN A 139 -3.20 7.79 13.42
N HIS A 140 -2.49 7.39 14.47
CA HIS A 140 -1.04 7.22 14.44
C HIS A 140 -0.59 6.21 13.37
N ASP A 141 -1.20 5.03 13.34
CA ASP A 141 -0.80 3.92 12.46
C ASP A 141 -1.11 4.22 10.98
N ILE A 142 -2.21 4.93 10.68
CA ILE A 142 -2.51 5.39 9.32
C ILE A 142 -1.54 6.50 8.90
N GLN A 143 -1.32 7.52 9.74
CA GLN A 143 -0.46 8.65 9.37
C GLN A 143 1.03 8.27 9.28
N SER A 144 1.49 7.29 10.07
CA SER A 144 2.84 6.72 9.97
C SER A 144 2.99 5.74 8.79
N GLY A 145 1.90 5.41 8.10
CA GLY A 145 1.89 4.46 6.99
C GLY A 145 2.13 3.01 7.43
N LEU A 146 1.91 2.66 8.70
CA LEU A 146 2.22 1.34 9.26
C LEU A 146 1.70 0.19 8.39
N PHE A 147 0.46 0.28 7.91
CA PHE A 147 -0.18 -0.79 7.13
C PHE A 147 0.37 -0.96 5.71
N ILE A 148 1.01 0.07 5.18
CA ILE A 148 1.58 0.07 3.83
C ILE A 148 3.11 -0.14 3.84
N GLN A 149 3.76 -0.10 5.01
CA GLN A 149 5.20 -0.36 5.14
C GLN A 149 5.59 -1.76 4.66
N ALA A 150 4.75 -2.78 4.93
CA ALA A 150 4.98 -4.15 4.47
C ALA A 150 4.98 -4.31 2.94
N ASP A 151 4.54 -3.30 2.19
CA ASP A 151 4.55 -3.31 0.73
C ASP A 151 5.83 -2.68 0.14
N GLN A 152 6.71 -2.10 0.97
CA GLN A 152 7.94 -1.44 0.52
C GLN A 152 8.94 -2.46 -0.05
N ASP A 153 9.06 -2.50 -1.37
CA ASP A 153 10.09 -3.29 -2.06
C ASP A 153 11.43 -2.55 -1.98
N ASN A 154 12.30 -2.99 -1.05
CA ASN A 154 13.69 -2.56 -0.91
C ASN A 154 14.67 -3.55 -1.59
N ASP A 155 14.15 -4.44 -2.43
CA ASP A 155 14.84 -5.65 -2.89
C ASP A 155 15.89 -5.40 -3.98
N HIS A 156 16.08 -4.16 -4.45
CA HIS A 156 17.14 -3.85 -5.41
C HIS A 156 18.34 -3.21 -4.70
N GLN A 157 19.45 -3.94 -4.64
CA GLN A 157 20.71 -3.44 -4.07
C GLN A 157 21.31 -2.23 -4.83
N GLU A 158 20.83 -1.94 -6.04
CA GLU A 158 21.35 -0.87 -6.90
C GLU A 158 20.85 0.55 -6.54
N TYR A 159 19.98 0.72 -5.56
CA TYR A 159 19.40 2.02 -5.17
C TYR A 159 20.35 3.01 -4.45
N ARG A 160 21.67 2.77 -4.45
CA ARG A 160 22.66 3.46 -3.59
C ARG A 160 23.27 4.75 -4.14
N TYR A 161 22.91 5.24 -5.33
CA TYR A 161 23.52 6.46 -5.87
C TYR A 161 22.63 7.71 -5.73
N GLY A 162 23.16 8.67 -4.96
CA GLY A 162 22.49 9.85 -4.44
C GLY A 162 22.16 10.92 -5.49
N ILE A 163 20.86 11.21 -5.59
CA ILE A 163 20.31 12.49 -6.06
C ILE A 163 19.37 12.98 -4.93
N PRO A 164 19.40 14.26 -4.53
CA PRO A 164 18.50 14.79 -3.49
C PRO A 164 17.03 14.64 -3.89
N ALA A 165 16.12 14.59 -2.90
CA ALA A 165 14.72 14.23 -3.11
C ALA A 165 13.94 15.29 -3.89
N ALA A 166 13.22 14.86 -4.91
CA ALA A 166 11.86 15.37 -5.06
C ALA A 166 11.02 14.62 -4.02
N GLU A 167 10.41 15.36 -3.12
CA GLU A 167 9.49 14.83 -2.12
C GLU A 167 8.33 14.12 -2.83
N PRO A 168 7.78 13.03 -2.27
CA PRO A 168 6.46 12.56 -2.68
C PRO A 168 5.46 13.73 -2.58
N ILE A 169 4.28 13.60 -3.18
CA ILE A 169 3.22 14.60 -2.98
C ILE A 169 2.86 14.58 -1.48
N ILE A 170 3.53 15.42 -0.70
CA ILE A 170 3.36 15.56 0.74
C ILE A 170 2.53 16.82 0.92
N GLU A 171 1.27 16.65 1.26
CA GLU A 171 0.56 17.71 1.96
C GLU A 171 1.27 17.95 3.29
N GLN A 172 1.52 19.21 3.65
CA GLN A 172 2.03 19.54 4.98
C GLN A 172 0.98 19.15 6.02
N LYS A 173 1.12 17.96 6.61
CA LYS A 173 0.21 17.44 7.63
C LYS A 173 0.67 17.90 9.01
N LYS A 174 -0.25 18.46 9.80
CA LYS A 174 -0.04 18.69 11.25
C LYS A 174 0.36 17.35 11.92
N PRO A 175 1.12 17.36 13.03
CA PRO A 175 1.41 16.15 13.79
C PRO A 175 0.13 15.40 14.18
N TRP A 176 0.14 14.07 14.05
CA TRP A 176 -1.03 13.24 14.34
C TRP A 176 -1.56 13.41 15.77
N GLN A 177 -0.66 13.64 16.73
CA GLN A 177 -1.01 13.89 18.14
C GLN A 177 -1.88 15.13 18.29
N GLU A 178 -1.48 16.24 17.63
CA GLU A 178 -2.20 17.51 17.70
C GLU A 178 -3.59 17.38 17.07
N ILE A 179 -3.68 16.73 15.89
CA ILE A 179 -4.96 16.48 15.21
C ILE A 179 -5.89 15.64 16.12
N THR A 180 -5.37 14.56 16.68
CA THR A 180 -6.15 13.64 17.53
C THR A 180 -6.63 14.35 18.80
N LEU A 181 -5.74 15.08 19.47
CA LEU A 181 -6.05 15.84 20.68
C LEU A 181 -7.08 16.93 20.41
N GLU A 182 -6.92 17.71 19.33
CA GLU A 182 -7.88 18.74 18.91
C GLU A 182 -9.27 18.12 18.64
N GLN A 183 -9.33 17.02 17.88
CA GLN A 183 -10.59 16.35 17.57
C GLN A 183 -11.31 15.83 18.82
N LEU A 184 -10.58 15.19 19.74
CA LEU A 184 -11.14 14.66 20.97
C LEU A 184 -11.59 15.77 21.93
N ARG A 185 -10.83 16.87 22.06
CA ARG A 185 -11.23 18.04 22.87
C ARG A 185 -12.48 18.74 22.31
N LEU A 186 -12.53 18.93 21.00
CA LEU A 186 -13.72 19.48 20.33
C LEU A 186 -14.93 18.57 20.54
N ALA A 187 -14.76 17.26 20.35
CA ALA A 187 -15.81 16.27 20.60
C ALA A 187 -16.30 16.32 22.05
N ALA A 188 -15.40 16.39 23.01
CA ALA A 188 -15.69 16.44 24.45
C ALA A 188 -16.53 17.67 24.85
N ALA A 189 -16.30 18.81 24.19
CA ALA A 189 -17.03 20.06 24.46
C ALA A 189 -18.44 20.13 23.83
N LEU A 190 -18.79 19.19 22.95
CA LEU A 190 -20.05 19.22 22.19
C LEU A 190 -21.16 18.39 22.86
N PRO A 191 -22.44 18.75 22.65
CA PRO A 191 -23.58 17.89 22.96
C PRO A 191 -23.49 16.54 22.23
N GLU A 192 -24.07 15.49 22.82
CA GLU A 192 -23.93 14.11 22.37
C GLU A 192 -24.17 13.89 20.86
N GLU A 193 -25.25 14.45 20.31
CA GLU A 193 -25.58 14.33 18.89
C GLU A 193 -24.50 14.96 17.99
N GLN A 194 -24.06 16.17 18.33
CA GLN A 194 -23.05 16.90 17.57
C GLN A 194 -21.67 16.24 17.68
N ARG A 195 -21.33 15.77 18.88
CA ARG A 195 -20.13 14.97 19.17
C ARG A 195 -20.10 13.69 18.33
N ASN A 196 -21.18 12.92 18.32
CA ASN A 196 -21.30 11.69 17.55
C ASN A 196 -21.15 11.96 16.04
N SER A 197 -21.77 13.04 15.55
CA SER A 197 -21.67 13.45 14.14
C SER A 197 -20.23 13.86 13.76
N LEU A 198 -19.55 14.62 14.63
CA LEU A 198 -18.17 15.04 14.44
C LEU A 198 -17.22 13.85 14.38
N LEU A 199 -17.26 12.96 15.39
CA LEU A 199 -16.38 11.80 15.47
C LEU A 199 -16.63 10.80 14.35
N THR A 200 -17.90 10.55 14.01
CA THR A 200 -18.24 9.66 12.87
C THR A 200 -17.67 10.19 11.56
N ARG A 201 -17.71 11.51 11.35
CA ARG A 201 -17.09 12.15 10.17
C ARG A 201 -15.57 12.01 10.19
N GLY A 202 -14.93 12.24 11.34
CA GLY A 202 -13.49 12.04 11.51
C GLY A 202 -13.06 10.61 11.20
N ILE A 203 -13.79 9.61 11.69
CA ILE A 203 -13.53 8.20 11.40
C ILE A 203 -13.73 7.89 9.92
N LYS A 204 -14.76 8.46 9.27
CA LYS A 204 -14.96 8.30 7.82
C LYS A 204 -13.79 8.85 7.00
N GLN A 205 -13.14 9.91 7.46
CA GLN A 205 -11.95 10.48 6.82
C GLN A 205 -10.69 9.60 7.00
N LEU A 206 -10.69 8.69 7.97
CA LEU A 206 -9.60 7.71 8.13
C LEU A 206 -9.70 6.55 7.13
N TYR A 207 -10.81 6.36 6.44
CA TYR A 207 -10.88 5.40 5.33
C TYR A 207 -10.13 5.93 4.11
N PRO A 208 -9.58 5.04 3.24
CA PRO A 208 -8.97 5.47 1.99
C PRO A 208 -10.02 6.11 1.06
N THR A 209 -9.69 7.23 0.44
CA THR A 209 -10.53 7.94 -0.54
C THR A 209 -10.41 7.28 -1.92
N SER A 210 -10.90 6.05 -2.02
CA SER A 210 -10.93 5.30 -3.27
C SER A 210 -12.31 4.72 -3.50
N GLU A 211 -12.78 4.76 -4.75
CA GLU A 211 -14.03 4.10 -5.18
C GLU A 211 -14.00 2.59 -4.94
N GLN A 212 -12.81 2.00 -4.85
CA GLN A 212 -12.60 0.59 -4.57
C GLN A 212 -12.91 0.21 -3.11
N LYS A 213 -13.01 1.19 -2.20
CA LYS A 213 -13.22 0.96 -0.77
C LYS A 213 -14.51 0.21 -0.47
N GLU A 214 -15.66 0.72 -0.94
CA GLU A 214 -16.97 0.12 -0.61
C GLU A 214 -17.14 -1.29 -1.23
N PRO A 215 -16.77 -1.53 -2.51
CA PRO A 215 -16.84 -2.88 -3.07
C PRO A 215 -15.98 -3.90 -2.30
N LEU A 216 -14.79 -3.52 -1.84
CA LEU A 216 -13.93 -4.40 -1.08
C LEU A 216 -14.50 -4.69 0.33
N LEU A 217 -15.05 -3.69 1.02
CA LEU A 217 -15.70 -3.90 2.32
C LEU A 217 -16.94 -4.80 2.19
N ALA A 218 -17.79 -4.56 1.19
CA ALA A 218 -18.94 -5.41 0.91
C ALA A 218 -18.53 -6.85 0.58
N ALA A 219 -17.43 -7.04 -0.15
CA ALA A 219 -16.87 -8.35 -0.43
C ALA A 219 -16.35 -9.05 0.84
N ILE A 220 -15.72 -8.31 1.76
CA ILE A 220 -15.27 -8.87 3.04
C ILE A 220 -16.47 -9.42 3.81
N ASP A 221 -17.55 -8.64 3.91
CA ASP A 221 -18.77 -9.07 4.59
C ASP A 221 -19.41 -10.29 3.90
N PHE A 222 -19.46 -10.30 2.56
CA PHE A 222 -19.93 -11.44 1.77
C PHE A 222 -19.18 -12.72 2.11
N TRP A 223 -17.84 -12.66 2.21
CA TRP A 223 -17.03 -13.84 2.50
C TRP A 223 -17.04 -14.22 3.99
N LEU A 224 -17.19 -13.25 4.90
CA LEU A 224 -17.39 -13.50 6.33
C LEU A 224 -18.70 -14.26 6.59
N GLN A 225 -19.77 -13.98 5.83
CA GLN A 225 -21.01 -14.76 5.88
C GLN A 225 -20.77 -16.20 5.42
N ARG A 226 -20.07 -16.38 4.29
CA ARG A 226 -19.69 -17.71 3.76
C ARG A 226 -18.83 -18.52 4.72
N LYS A 227 -17.95 -17.89 5.49
CA LYS A 227 -17.19 -18.54 6.55
C LYS A 227 -18.09 -19.13 7.64
N LYS A 228 -19.24 -18.51 7.94
CA LYS A 228 -20.20 -18.98 8.95
C LYS A 228 -21.08 -20.14 8.48
N GLU A 229 -21.18 -20.37 7.17
CA GLU A 229 -21.97 -21.47 6.56
C GLU A 229 -21.27 -22.85 6.69
N GLY A 230 -20.14 -22.93 7.40
CA GLY A 230 -19.38 -24.15 7.65
C GLY A 230 -18.19 -24.33 6.69
N ALA A 231 -17.66 -25.55 6.63
CA ALA A 231 -16.51 -25.85 5.79
C ALA A 231 -16.79 -25.53 4.31
N TRP A 232 -15.79 -24.98 3.62
CA TRP A 232 -15.88 -24.72 2.18
C TRP A 232 -15.78 -26.04 1.42
N PRO A 233 -16.75 -26.39 0.53
CA PRO A 233 -16.66 -27.59 -0.27
C PRO A 233 -15.40 -27.54 -1.14
N ALA A 234 -14.72 -28.67 -1.33
CA ALA A 234 -13.51 -28.73 -2.13
C ALA A 234 -13.67 -29.74 -3.28
N LEU A 235 -13.28 -29.32 -4.48
CA LEU A 235 -13.16 -30.21 -5.63
C LEU A 235 -11.91 -31.09 -5.46
N PRO A 236 -12.03 -32.44 -5.57
CA PRO A 236 -10.89 -33.31 -5.37
C PRO A 236 -9.84 -33.15 -6.47
N TYR A 237 -8.62 -33.61 -6.18
CA TYR A 237 -7.56 -33.72 -7.19
C TYR A 237 -7.96 -34.74 -8.26
N GLY A 238 -7.49 -34.51 -9.49
CA GLY A 238 -7.86 -35.31 -10.66
C GLY A 238 -7.68 -34.57 -11.97
N GLU A 239 -8.05 -35.25 -13.07
CA GLU A 239 -8.03 -34.69 -14.43
C GLU A 239 -9.04 -33.55 -14.62
N LYS A 240 -8.82 -32.76 -15.69
CA LYS A 240 -9.67 -31.61 -16.04
C LYS A 240 -11.13 -32.05 -16.31
N MET A 241 -12.09 -31.23 -15.91
CA MET A 241 -13.51 -31.44 -16.23
C MET A 241 -13.90 -30.63 -17.47
N LEU A 242 -14.30 -31.33 -18.54
CA LEU A 242 -14.80 -30.78 -19.79
C LEU A 242 -16.34 -30.66 -19.75
N PRO A 243 -16.94 -29.67 -20.43
CA PRO A 243 -18.39 -29.59 -20.59
C PRO A 243 -19.03 -30.92 -20.99
N GLY A 244 -20.16 -31.27 -20.35
CA GLY A 244 -20.92 -32.49 -20.62
C GLY A 244 -20.43 -33.76 -19.92
N MET A 245 -19.26 -33.74 -19.27
CA MET A 245 -18.76 -34.89 -18.50
C MET A 245 -19.64 -35.21 -17.29
N ILE A 246 -19.68 -36.49 -16.91
CA ILE A 246 -20.34 -36.95 -15.68
C ILE A 246 -19.26 -37.19 -14.60
N ARG A 247 -19.37 -36.51 -13.47
CA ARG A 247 -18.38 -36.55 -12.37
C ARG A 247 -19.06 -36.49 -10.99
N PRO A 248 -19.47 -37.65 -10.43
CA PRO A 248 -20.16 -37.72 -9.14
C PRO A 248 -19.34 -37.18 -7.97
N ASP A 249 -18.02 -37.17 -8.10
CA ASP A 249 -17.07 -36.65 -7.11
C ASP A 249 -16.90 -35.12 -7.17
N TRP A 250 -17.22 -34.48 -8.30
CA TRP A 250 -16.99 -33.03 -8.51
C TRP A 250 -18.28 -32.22 -8.53
N ILE A 251 -19.37 -32.76 -9.06
CA ILE A 251 -20.60 -31.98 -9.29
C ILE A 251 -21.26 -31.53 -7.97
N PRO A 252 -21.45 -32.38 -6.95
CA PRO A 252 -22.03 -31.92 -5.68
C PRO A 252 -21.23 -30.78 -5.00
N PRO A 253 -19.90 -30.87 -4.81
CA PRO A 253 -19.14 -29.75 -4.26
C PRO A 253 -19.14 -28.53 -5.18
N LEU A 254 -19.12 -28.69 -6.51
CA LEU A 254 -19.20 -27.56 -7.45
C LEU A 254 -20.53 -26.81 -7.31
N ILE A 255 -21.66 -27.51 -7.32
CA ILE A 255 -23.00 -26.91 -7.14
C ILE A 255 -23.02 -26.11 -5.84
N SER A 256 -22.55 -26.72 -4.74
CA SER A 256 -22.53 -26.05 -3.44
C SER A 256 -21.65 -24.80 -3.44
N GLN A 257 -20.45 -24.85 -4.04
CA GLN A 257 -19.60 -23.66 -4.21
C GLN A 257 -20.31 -22.57 -5.01
N LEU A 258 -20.88 -22.90 -6.19
CA LEU A 258 -21.50 -21.92 -7.08
C LEU A 258 -22.76 -21.28 -6.47
N GLN A 259 -23.54 -22.05 -5.70
CA GLN A 259 -24.70 -21.54 -4.96
C GLN A 259 -24.28 -20.59 -3.83
N ARG A 260 -23.25 -20.95 -3.04
CA ARG A 260 -22.69 -20.06 -2.00
C ARG A 260 -22.05 -18.80 -2.58
N LEU A 261 -21.51 -18.88 -3.79
CA LEU A 261 -21.00 -17.75 -4.57
C LEU A 261 -22.11 -16.94 -5.26
N GLN A 262 -23.37 -17.36 -5.17
CA GLN A 262 -24.52 -16.73 -5.85
C GLN A 262 -24.34 -16.65 -7.39
N LEU A 263 -23.63 -17.62 -7.96
CA LEU A 263 -23.43 -17.77 -9.42
C LEU A 263 -24.34 -18.83 -10.03
N LEU A 264 -24.97 -19.64 -9.19
CA LEU A 264 -25.97 -20.65 -9.53
C LEU A 264 -27.19 -20.48 -8.63
N ALA A 265 -28.38 -20.67 -9.20
CA ALA A 265 -29.63 -20.55 -8.46
C ALA A 265 -29.76 -21.67 -7.39
N GLN A 266 -30.47 -21.38 -6.30
CA GLN A 266 -30.66 -22.34 -5.20
C GLN A 266 -31.58 -23.51 -5.60
N ASP A 267 -32.49 -23.27 -6.55
CA ASP A 267 -33.44 -24.23 -7.10
C ASP A 267 -32.94 -24.92 -8.38
N TYR A 268 -31.64 -24.77 -8.70
CA TYR A 268 -30.99 -25.45 -9.83
C TYR A 268 -31.38 -26.93 -9.92
N GLN A 269 -31.85 -27.34 -11.10
CA GLN A 269 -32.15 -28.73 -11.45
C GLN A 269 -31.19 -29.20 -12.53
N PRO A 270 -30.40 -30.26 -12.29
CA PRO A 270 -29.47 -30.77 -13.29
C PRO A 270 -30.22 -31.40 -14.46
N GLU A 271 -29.74 -31.19 -15.70
CA GLU A 271 -30.27 -31.88 -16.88
C GLU A 271 -30.14 -33.41 -16.77
N LEU A 272 -29.01 -33.84 -16.19
CA LEU A 272 -28.68 -35.23 -15.90
C LEU A 272 -27.86 -35.25 -14.62
N GLN A 273 -28.13 -36.23 -13.74
CA GLN A 273 -27.40 -36.38 -12.48
C GLN A 273 -25.89 -36.43 -12.72
N ASP A 274 -25.15 -35.67 -11.91
CA ASP A 274 -23.70 -35.55 -11.93
C ASP A 274 -23.09 -35.10 -13.26
N ARG A 275 -23.89 -34.54 -14.17
CA ARG A 275 -23.41 -33.96 -15.42
C ARG A 275 -22.97 -32.51 -15.24
N TYR A 276 -21.83 -32.16 -15.84
CA TYR A 276 -21.38 -30.78 -15.96
C TYR A 276 -22.09 -30.09 -17.13
N ASP A 277 -23.32 -29.63 -16.88
CA ASP A 277 -24.21 -29.04 -17.89
C ASP A 277 -23.93 -27.57 -18.20
N ASP A 278 -24.72 -26.99 -19.10
CA ASP A 278 -24.50 -25.65 -19.63
C ASP A 278 -24.69 -24.54 -18.58
N GLN A 279 -25.53 -24.77 -17.55
CA GLN A 279 -25.71 -23.81 -16.46
C GLN A 279 -24.47 -23.78 -15.55
N LEU A 280 -23.94 -24.95 -15.21
CA LEU A 280 -22.69 -25.06 -14.45
C LEU A 280 -21.50 -24.49 -15.25
N VAL A 281 -21.41 -24.80 -16.55
CA VAL A 281 -20.39 -24.26 -17.45
C VAL A 281 -20.45 -22.74 -17.50
N SER A 282 -21.65 -22.16 -17.60
CA SER A 282 -21.85 -20.72 -17.62
C SER A 282 -21.41 -20.05 -16.31
N ALA A 283 -21.71 -20.66 -15.17
CA ALA A 283 -21.27 -20.17 -13.86
C ALA A 283 -19.74 -20.24 -13.69
N VAL A 284 -19.11 -21.32 -14.16
CA VAL A 284 -17.64 -21.46 -14.15
C VAL A 284 -16.98 -20.45 -15.08
N LYS A 285 -17.56 -20.18 -16.25
CA LYS A 285 -17.06 -19.13 -17.16
C LYS A 285 -17.04 -17.75 -16.51
N LYS A 286 -18.03 -17.42 -15.66
CA LYS A 286 -18.01 -16.18 -14.87
C LYS A 286 -16.81 -16.14 -13.91
N ILE A 287 -16.52 -17.24 -13.22
CA ILE A 287 -15.35 -17.35 -12.33
C ILE A 287 -14.05 -17.21 -13.12
N GLN A 288 -13.93 -17.90 -14.26
CA GLN A 288 -12.75 -17.80 -15.13
C GLN A 288 -12.52 -16.36 -15.59
N ALA A 289 -13.59 -15.67 -16.03
CA ALA A 289 -13.52 -14.27 -16.47
C ALA A 289 -13.08 -13.34 -15.33
N GLN A 290 -13.72 -13.44 -14.16
CA GLN A 290 -13.37 -12.67 -12.95
C GLN A 290 -11.91 -12.91 -12.53
N HIS A 291 -11.35 -14.09 -12.82
CA HIS A 291 -9.99 -14.47 -12.45
C HIS A 291 -8.94 -14.24 -13.55
N GLY A 292 -9.30 -13.61 -14.68
CA GLY A 292 -8.39 -13.40 -15.80
C GLY A 292 -7.87 -14.71 -16.42
N GLN A 293 -8.67 -15.77 -16.33
CA GLN A 293 -8.39 -17.07 -16.94
C GLN A 293 -8.97 -17.13 -18.36
N LEU A 294 -8.56 -18.14 -19.13
CA LEU A 294 -9.24 -18.47 -20.38
C LEU A 294 -10.68 -18.86 -20.07
N VAL A 295 -11.65 -18.26 -20.78
CA VAL A 295 -13.09 -18.43 -20.51
C VAL A 295 -13.66 -19.55 -21.38
N ASP A 296 -13.16 -20.78 -21.16
CA ASP A 296 -13.52 -21.98 -21.93
C ASP A 296 -14.55 -22.87 -21.22
N GLY A 297 -14.82 -22.62 -19.94
CA GLY A 297 -15.67 -23.46 -19.09
C GLY A 297 -15.00 -24.77 -18.65
N ILE A 298 -13.73 -25.01 -18.97
CA ILE A 298 -13.00 -26.22 -18.58
C ILE A 298 -12.45 -26.03 -17.16
N ILE A 299 -12.80 -26.92 -16.23
CA ILE A 299 -12.20 -26.91 -14.88
C ILE A 299 -10.87 -27.65 -14.92
N GLY A 300 -9.82 -26.94 -15.33
CA GLY A 300 -8.43 -27.40 -15.22
C GLY A 300 -7.81 -27.11 -13.85
N PRO A 301 -6.51 -27.42 -13.65
CA PRO A 301 -5.82 -27.20 -12.37
C PRO A 301 -5.90 -25.76 -11.84
N ARG A 302 -5.84 -24.75 -12.73
CA ARG A 302 -5.92 -23.32 -12.37
C ARG A 302 -7.33 -22.91 -11.90
N THR A 303 -8.37 -23.35 -12.61
CA THR A 303 -9.76 -23.07 -12.24
C THR A 303 -10.13 -23.80 -10.95
N ARG A 304 -9.72 -25.08 -10.81
CA ARG A 304 -9.90 -25.85 -9.57
C ARG A 304 -9.23 -25.17 -8.38
N ARG A 305 -7.98 -24.70 -8.53
CA ARG A 305 -7.27 -23.98 -7.47
C ARG A 305 -8.08 -22.79 -6.95
N VAL A 306 -8.63 -21.99 -7.87
CA VAL A 306 -9.45 -20.80 -7.55
C VAL A 306 -10.76 -21.15 -6.85
N LEU A 307 -11.45 -22.19 -7.31
CA LEU A 307 -12.69 -22.71 -6.71
C LEU A 307 -12.46 -23.24 -5.29
N ASN A 308 -11.29 -23.83 -5.05
CA ASN A 308 -10.91 -24.41 -3.76
C ASN A 308 -10.27 -23.39 -2.79
N LEU A 309 -10.15 -22.11 -3.13
CA LEU A 309 -9.69 -21.09 -2.19
C LEU A 309 -10.71 -20.92 -1.06
N SER A 310 -10.26 -21.05 0.19
CA SER A 310 -11.13 -20.95 1.36
C SER A 310 -11.64 -19.51 1.58
N PRO A 311 -12.79 -19.33 2.27
CA PRO A 311 -13.24 -18.03 2.72
C PRO A 311 -12.16 -17.24 3.48
N ASP A 312 -11.37 -17.89 4.35
CA ASP A 312 -10.28 -17.25 5.08
C ASP A 312 -9.20 -16.66 4.17
N TYR A 313 -8.84 -17.39 3.11
CA TYR A 313 -7.91 -16.87 2.11
C TYR A 313 -8.49 -15.63 1.41
N ARG A 314 -9.76 -15.70 1.00
CA ARG A 314 -10.43 -14.59 0.29
C ARG A 314 -10.59 -13.35 1.15
N ILE A 315 -10.98 -13.52 2.40
CA ILE A 315 -11.10 -12.43 3.38
C ILE A 315 -9.75 -11.74 3.57
N ARG A 316 -8.67 -12.53 3.74
CA ARG A 316 -7.31 -11.99 3.87
C ARG A 316 -6.87 -11.26 2.61
N GLN A 317 -7.13 -11.84 1.44
CA GLN A 317 -6.83 -11.23 0.16
C GLN A 317 -7.52 -9.86 0.02
N LEU A 318 -8.81 -9.78 0.34
CA LEU A 318 -9.58 -8.54 0.31
C LEU A 318 -9.05 -7.51 1.33
N ALA A 319 -8.73 -7.94 2.55
CA ALA A 319 -8.15 -7.06 3.57
C ALA A 319 -6.80 -6.46 3.12
N HIS A 320 -5.95 -7.25 2.46
CA HIS A 320 -4.70 -6.76 1.87
C HIS A 320 -4.90 -5.82 0.69
N ASN A 321 -5.98 -5.94 -0.09
CA ASN A 321 -6.28 -4.98 -1.14
C ASN A 321 -6.89 -3.69 -0.56
N PHE A 322 -7.74 -3.81 0.46
CA PHE A 322 -8.28 -2.66 1.21
C PHE A 322 -7.15 -1.82 1.83
N ARG A 323 -6.18 -2.44 2.53
CA ARG A 323 -5.05 -1.69 3.11
C ARG A 323 -4.21 -0.99 2.04
N ARG A 324 -4.09 -1.55 0.84
CA ARG A 324 -3.27 -0.97 -0.24
C ARG A 324 -3.86 0.30 -0.82
N LEU A 325 -5.16 0.55 -0.61
CA LEU A 325 -5.77 1.80 -1.00
C LEU A 325 -5.16 3.00 -0.25
N TYR A 326 -4.53 2.79 0.91
CA TYR A 326 -3.79 3.84 1.64
C TYR A 326 -2.49 4.30 0.95
N HIS A 327 -2.01 3.61 -0.10
CA HIS A 327 -0.91 4.13 -0.94
C HIS A 327 -1.35 5.29 -1.84
N LEU A 328 -2.65 5.41 -2.09
CA LEU A 328 -3.21 6.46 -2.93
C LEU A 328 -3.31 7.77 -2.13
N PRO A 329 -3.07 8.92 -2.78
CA PRO A 329 -3.34 10.22 -2.18
C PRO A 329 -4.84 10.45 -2.03
N GLU A 330 -5.20 11.44 -1.21
CA GLU A 330 -6.61 11.77 -0.96
C GLU A 330 -7.35 12.18 -2.24
N GLN A 331 -6.64 12.84 -3.16
CA GLN A 331 -7.11 13.25 -4.47
C GLN A 331 -6.18 12.69 -5.56
N LEU A 332 -6.74 11.95 -6.51
CA LEU A 332 -5.99 11.39 -7.66
C LEU A 332 -5.73 12.42 -8.77
N GLY A 333 -6.49 13.52 -8.75
CA GLY A 333 -6.53 14.51 -9.83
C GLY A 333 -7.42 14.09 -11.01
N GLU A 334 -7.68 15.03 -11.91
CA GLU A 334 -8.56 14.80 -13.08
C GLU A 334 -7.88 13.97 -14.18
N ARG A 335 -6.54 13.95 -14.20
CA ARG A 335 -5.74 13.27 -15.23
C ARG A 335 -4.56 12.56 -14.60
N TYR A 336 -4.45 11.25 -14.77
CA TYR A 336 -3.36 10.44 -14.22
C TYR A 336 -3.21 9.09 -14.93
N MET A 337 -2.08 8.42 -14.73
CA MET A 337 -1.92 7.02 -15.14
C MET A 337 -2.02 6.09 -13.94
N MET A 338 -2.78 5.01 -14.08
CA MET A 338 -2.92 3.95 -13.09
C MET A 338 -2.38 2.64 -13.67
N ILE A 339 -1.39 2.06 -13.00
CA ILE A 339 -0.81 0.76 -13.37
C ILE A 339 -1.22 -0.23 -12.29
N ASN A 340 -2.05 -1.21 -12.64
CA ASN A 340 -2.29 -2.36 -11.78
C ASN A 340 -1.33 -3.48 -12.17
N MET A 341 -0.28 -3.64 -11.37
CA MET A 341 0.79 -4.61 -11.58
C MET A 341 0.27 -6.06 -11.57
N ALA A 342 -0.66 -6.40 -10.67
CA ALA A 342 -1.20 -7.76 -10.64
C ALA A 342 -2.11 -8.08 -11.85
N ASN A 343 -2.68 -7.06 -12.50
CA ASN A 343 -3.44 -7.21 -13.75
C ASN A 343 -2.58 -7.03 -15.01
N TYR A 344 -1.31 -6.61 -14.86
CA TYR A 344 -0.43 -6.28 -15.98
C TYR A 344 -1.09 -5.30 -16.97
N SER A 345 -1.73 -4.25 -16.45
CA SER A 345 -2.40 -3.21 -17.25
C SER A 345 -2.00 -1.80 -16.81
N LEU A 346 -2.05 -0.87 -17.76
CA LEU A 346 -1.98 0.57 -17.55
C LEU A 346 -3.24 1.20 -18.12
N ASP A 347 -3.84 2.11 -17.37
CA ASP A 347 -4.94 2.97 -17.79
C ASP A 347 -4.51 4.45 -17.66
N LEU A 348 -4.70 5.23 -18.73
CA LEU A 348 -4.68 6.69 -18.66
C LEU A 348 -6.10 7.14 -18.33
N ILE A 349 -6.29 7.72 -17.16
CA ILE A 349 -7.57 8.23 -16.67
C ILE A 349 -7.65 9.73 -16.92
N GLU A 350 -8.77 10.17 -17.49
CA GLU A 350 -9.16 11.56 -17.73
C GLU A 350 -10.61 11.72 -17.29
N TYR A 351 -10.86 12.61 -16.32
CA TYR A 351 -12.18 12.86 -15.73
C TYR A 351 -12.88 11.56 -15.30
N GLU A 352 -12.19 10.75 -14.49
CA GLU A 352 -12.65 9.44 -13.96
C GLU A 352 -12.86 8.35 -15.04
N GLN A 353 -12.59 8.63 -16.31
CA GLN A 353 -12.73 7.69 -17.41
C GLN A 353 -11.38 7.27 -17.98
N SER A 354 -11.17 5.96 -18.13
CA SER A 354 -10.03 5.44 -18.93
C SER A 354 -10.17 5.88 -20.39
N SER A 355 -9.28 6.77 -20.84
CA SER A 355 -9.21 7.27 -22.22
C SER A 355 -8.23 6.49 -23.10
N MET A 356 -7.35 5.70 -22.46
CA MET A 356 -6.48 4.71 -23.09
C MET A 356 -6.18 3.61 -22.09
N SER A 357 -6.18 2.36 -22.54
CA SER A 357 -5.76 1.19 -21.76
C SER A 357 -4.80 0.34 -22.58
N MET A 358 -3.81 -0.25 -21.94
CA MET A 358 -2.83 -1.13 -22.60
C MET A 358 -2.27 -2.19 -21.66
N ARG A 359 -1.72 -3.26 -22.22
CA ARG A 359 -0.98 -4.27 -21.46
C ARG A 359 0.40 -3.72 -21.07
N VAL A 360 0.87 -4.15 -19.91
CA VAL A 360 2.24 -3.89 -19.46
C VAL A 360 2.99 -5.17 -19.12
N ILE A 361 4.32 -5.08 -19.11
CA ILE A 361 5.23 -6.09 -18.55
C ILE A 361 5.91 -5.44 -17.35
N ILE A 362 5.94 -6.16 -16.22
CA ILE A 362 6.50 -5.70 -14.96
C ILE A 362 7.66 -6.59 -14.54
N GLY A 363 8.29 -6.25 -13.41
CA GLY A 363 9.37 -7.00 -12.79
C GLY A 363 9.04 -8.47 -12.56
N THR A 364 10.07 -9.31 -12.55
CA THR A 364 9.95 -10.70 -12.04
C THR A 364 9.75 -10.69 -10.51
N PRO A 365 9.35 -11.83 -9.90
CA PRO A 365 9.30 -11.94 -8.44
C PRO A 365 10.63 -11.66 -7.72
N ASP A 366 11.77 -11.84 -8.40
CA ASP A 366 13.13 -11.57 -7.87
C ASP A 366 13.59 -10.13 -8.14
N ALA A 367 12.95 -9.42 -9.07
CA ALA A 367 13.27 -8.04 -9.46
C ALA A 367 11.97 -7.23 -9.57
N ARG A 368 11.22 -7.20 -8.47
CA ARG A 368 9.84 -6.68 -8.42
C ARG A 368 9.77 -5.23 -8.83
N THR A 369 8.75 -4.86 -9.60
CA THR A 369 8.35 -3.45 -9.76
C THR A 369 7.74 -2.97 -8.45
N PRO A 370 8.29 -1.90 -7.83
CA PRO A 370 7.80 -1.41 -6.55
C PRO A 370 6.45 -0.70 -6.67
N ILE A 371 5.63 -0.81 -5.62
CA ILE A 371 4.44 0.06 -5.46
C ILE A 371 4.90 1.49 -5.23
N MET A 372 4.37 2.44 -6.00
CA MET A 372 4.79 3.84 -5.94
C MET A 372 3.70 4.82 -6.37
N THR A 373 3.70 5.99 -5.74
CA THR A 373 2.97 7.19 -6.16
C THR A 373 3.99 8.22 -6.67
N GLN A 374 4.00 8.48 -7.97
CA GLN A 374 5.01 9.29 -8.66
C GLN A 374 4.38 10.24 -9.67
N THR A 375 5.19 11.04 -10.35
CA THR A 375 4.78 11.82 -11.51
C THR A 375 5.64 11.49 -12.72
N LEU A 376 5.05 11.51 -13.91
CA LEU A 376 5.74 11.50 -15.19
C LEU A 376 6.29 12.90 -15.41
N THR A 377 7.60 13.00 -15.32
CA THR A 377 8.32 14.28 -15.40
C THR A 377 8.74 14.60 -16.82
N SER A 378 9.00 13.58 -17.65
CA SER A 378 9.48 13.76 -19.02
C SER A 378 9.28 12.52 -19.89
N VAL A 379 9.14 12.75 -21.19
CA VAL A 379 9.15 11.74 -22.24
C VAL A 379 10.44 11.91 -23.05
N ILE A 380 11.16 10.83 -23.27
CA ILE A 380 12.41 10.80 -24.04
C ILE A 380 12.17 9.98 -25.30
N LEU A 381 12.26 10.62 -26.46
CA LEU A 381 12.20 9.97 -27.78
C LEU A 381 13.61 9.57 -28.22
N SER A 382 13.71 8.46 -28.95
CA SER A 382 15.00 7.88 -29.37
C SER A 382 16.00 7.75 -28.19
N PRO A 383 15.61 7.11 -27.07
CA PRO A 383 16.45 7.10 -25.88
C PRO A 383 17.71 6.24 -26.10
N ARG A 384 18.87 6.72 -25.64
CA ARG A 384 20.00 5.81 -25.40
C ARG A 384 19.76 5.04 -24.11
N TRP A 385 20.18 3.78 -24.08
CA TRP A 385 20.08 2.95 -22.89
C TRP A 385 21.44 2.86 -22.21
N ASN A 386 21.58 3.59 -21.09
CA ASN A 386 22.67 3.35 -20.15
C ASN A 386 22.42 2.02 -19.44
N ILE A 387 23.17 0.99 -19.82
CA ILE A 387 22.91 -0.39 -19.37
C ILE A 387 23.32 -0.50 -17.89
N PRO A 388 22.40 -0.90 -16.99
CA PRO A 388 22.71 -1.10 -15.57
C PRO A 388 23.89 -2.04 -15.39
N LYS A 389 24.73 -1.75 -14.40
CA LYS A 389 25.97 -2.49 -14.12
C LYS A 389 25.73 -4.01 -14.05
N SER A 390 24.71 -4.45 -13.32
CA SER A 390 24.34 -5.86 -13.22
C SER A 390 23.98 -6.50 -14.57
N ILE A 391 23.25 -5.80 -15.45
CA ILE A 391 22.88 -6.31 -16.77
C ILE A 391 24.10 -6.34 -17.69
N GLY A 392 24.90 -5.28 -17.68
CA GLY A 392 26.15 -5.20 -18.43
C GLY A 392 27.04 -6.39 -18.12
N TYR A 393 27.18 -6.71 -16.84
CA TYR A 393 28.05 -7.79 -16.36
C TYR A 393 27.48 -9.18 -16.57
N LYS A 394 26.20 -9.40 -16.28
CA LYS A 394 25.58 -10.74 -16.36
C LYS A 394 25.21 -11.14 -17.79
N SER A 395 24.90 -10.17 -18.66
CA SER A 395 24.27 -10.45 -19.96
C SER A 395 25.07 -9.94 -21.17
N ILE A 396 25.76 -8.81 -21.06
CA ILE A 396 26.45 -8.18 -22.20
C ILE A 396 27.91 -8.63 -22.28
N PHE A 397 28.64 -8.49 -21.17
CA PHE A 397 30.06 -8.83 -21.09
C PHE A 397 30.37 -10.27 -21.53
N PRO A 398 29.65 -11.33 -21.08
CA PRO A 398 29.94 -12.70 -21.51
C PRO A 398 29.71 -12.92 -23.02
N LYS A 399 28.80 -12.16 -23.63
CA LYS A 399 28.53 -12.25 -25.07
C LYS A 399 29.59 -11.50 -25.88
N ALA A 400 30.01 -10.33 -25.41
CA ALA A 400 31.09 -9.56 -26.01
C ALA A 400 32.42 -10.31 -25.94
N GLN A 401 32.73 -10.95 -24.81
CA GLN A 401 33.93 -11.78 -24.63
C GLN A 401 33.96 -12.97 -25.61
N LYS A 402 32.81 -13.62 -25.82
CA LYS A 402 32.68 -14.75 -26.76
C LYS A 402 32.69 -14.30 -28.24
N ASN A 403 32.12 -13.15 -28.54
CA ASN A 403 32.04 -12.59 -29.89
C ASN A 403 32.05 -11.05 -29.83
N PRO A 404 33.19 -10.39 -30.11
CA PRO A 404 33.29 -8.93 -30.07
C PRO A 404 32.31 -8.21 -31.02
N SER A 405 31.96 -8.81 -32.17
CA SER A 405 30.97 -8.24 -33.10
C SER A 405 29.56 -8.10 -32.51
N TYR A 406 29.26 -8.81 -31.40
CA TYR A 406 27.99 -8.69 -30.69
C TYR A 406 27.65 -7.25 -30.32
N LEU A 407 28.65 -6.44 -29.92
CA LEU A 407 28.42 -5.06 -29.54
C LEU A 407 28.01 -4.20 -30.74
N GLN A 408 28.72 -4.35 -31.86
CA GLN A 408 28.42 -3.65 -33.11
C GLN A 408 27.05 -4.04 -33.67
N ASP A 409 26.74 -5.35 -33.73
CA ASP A 409 25.46 -5.89 -34.21
C ASP A 409 24.25 -5.38 -33.40
N ARG A 410 24.50 -4.92 -32.16
CA ARG A 410 23.49 -4.43 -31.23
C ARG A 410 23.53 -2.93 -31.02
N GLU A 411 24.38 -2.21 -31.75
CA GLU A 411 24.61 -0.77 -31.60
C GLU A 411 24.96 -0.41 -30.15
N ILE A 412 25.81 -1.22 -29.49
CA ILE A 412 26.28 -1.01 -28.12
C ILE A 412 27.70 -0.43 -28.17
N MET A 413 27.87 0.76 -27.62
CA MET A 413 29.17 1.39 -27.40
C MET A 413 29.67 1.11 -25.98
N VAL A 414 30.98 1.22 -25.79
CA VAL A 414 31.65 1.16 -24.48
C VAL A 414 32.14 2.56 -24.12
N VAL A 415 31.93 3.00 -22.88
CA VAL A 415 32.36 4.33 -22.43
C VAL A 415 33.04 4.26 -21.05
N GLU A 416 33.89 5.24 -20.76
CA GLU A 416 34.63 5.35 -19.50
C GLU A 416 33.74 5.68 -18.30
N GLY A 417 33.86 4.88 -17.23
CA GLY A 417 33.31 5.18 -15.91
C GLY A 417 31.81 5.54 -15.88
N TRP A 418 31.38 6.19 -14.79
CA TRP A 418 30.01 6.70 -14.61
C TRP A 418 29.96 8.24 -14.46
N ASN A 419 31.11 8.90 -14.56
CA ASN A 419 31.21 10.36 -14.52
C ASN A 419 30.90 10.91 -15.92
N GLU A 420 30.30 12.10 -15.97
CA GLU A 420 30.05 12.82 -17.22
C GLU A 420 31.05 13.98 -17.34
N PRO A 421 31.64 14.24 -18.52
CA PRO A 421 31.43 13.50 -19.78
C PRO A 421 32.20 12.17 -19.80
N ALA A 422 31.51 11.08 -20.16
CA ALA A 422 32.15 9.79 -20.40
C ALA A 422 32.66 9.71 -21.84
N GLN A 423 33.93 9.38 -22.04
CA GLN A 423 34.50 9.19 -23.38
C GLN A 423 34.23 7.79 -23.91
N GLU A 424 34.01 7.67 -25.22
CA GLU A 424 33.90 6.38 -25.89
C GLU A 424 35.26 5.66 -25.89
N VAL A 425 35.22 4.37 -25.57
CA VAL A 425 36.37 3.48 -25.64
C VAL A 425 36.15 2.58 -26.85
N PRO A 426 36.94 2.72 -27.92
CA PRO A 426 36.81 1.88 -29.11
C PRO A 426 36.92 0.41 -28.74
N THR A 427 35.97 -0.41 -29.21
CA THR A 427 35.86 -1.82 -28.82
C THR A 427 37.09 -2.64 -29.22
N GLU A 428 37.81 -2.22 -30.25
CA GLU A 428 39.05 -2.84 -30.75
C GLU A 428 40.21 -2.67 -29.77
N GLN A 429 40.14 -1.67 -28.88
CA GLN A 429 41.16 -1.40 -27.86
C GLN A 429 40.90 -2.17 -26.56
N ILE A 430 39.80 -2.91 -26.46
CA ILE A 430 39.39 -3.63 -25.26
C ILE A 430 39.67 -5.12 -25.44
N ASP A 431 40.64 -5.66 -24.71
CA ASP A 431 40.78 -7.11 -24.54
C ASP A 431 39.82 -7.61 -23.46
N PHE A 432 38.65 -8.09 -23.88
CA PHE A 432 37.66 -8.68 -22.97
C PHE A 432 38.18 -9.93 -22.23
N ASN A 433 39.20 -10.62 -22.74
CA ASN A 433 39.77 -11.79 -22.08
C ASN A 433 40.77 -11.43 -20.98
N ALA A 434 41.25 -10.18 -20.94
CA ALA A 434 42.12 -9.68 -19.88
C ALA A 434 41.37 -9.49 -18.54
N TYR A 435 40.04 -9.49 -18.54
CA TYR A 435 39.22 -9.36 -17.35
C TYR A 435 38.69 -10.73 -16.91
N SER A 436 39.18 -11.20 -15.76
CA SER A 436 38.81 -12.49 -15.16
C SER A 436 37.43 -12.49 -14.48
N SER A 437 36.84 -11.32 -14.24
CA SER A 437 35.43 -11.20 -13.84
C SER A 437 34.77 -9.94 -14.41
N PRO A 438 33.44 -9.97 -14.68
CA PRO A 438 32.70 -8.79 -15.12
C PRO A 438 32.78 -7.61 -14.14
N GLU A 439 32.92 -7.86 -12.84
CA GLU A 439 33.04 -6.81 -11.82
C GLU A 439 34.34 -6.00 -11.93
N ALA A 440 35.38 -6.60 -12.50
CA ALA A 440 36.66 -5.93 -12.79
C ALA A 440 36.62 -5.10 -14.07
N PHE A 441 35.52 -5.15 -14.85
CA PHE A 441 35.37 -4.37 -16.08
C PHE A 441 35.14 -2.89 -15.73
N PRO A 442 36.08 -1.98 -16.04
CA PRO A 442 36.05 -0.59 -15.58
C PRO A 442 35.12 0.31 -16.40
N TYR A 443 34.63 -0.20 -17.52
CA TYR A 443 33.80 0.53 -18.46
C TYR A 443 32.31 0.20 -18.28
N ARG A 444 31.45 1.02 -18.89
CA ARG A 444 30.01 0.76 -18.97
C ARG A 444 29.56 0.63 -20.42
N PHE A 445 28.47 -0.10 -20.61
CA PHE A 445 27.85 -0.28 -21.92
C PHE A 445 26.70 0.72 -22.11
N VAL A 446 26.61 1.31 -23.29
CA VAL A 446 25.49 2.17 -23.69
C VAL A 446 24.95 1.65 -25.01
N GLN A 447 23.66 1.31 -25.05
CA GLN A 447 23.01 0.95 -26.30
C GLN A 447 22.44 2.21 -26.96
N LEU A 448 22.78 2.42 -28.23
CA LEU A 448 22.34 3.56 -29.01
C LEU A 448 20.87 3.42 -29.45
N PRO A 449 20.21 4.52 -29.83
CA PRO A 449 18.84 4.48 -30.36
C PRO A 449 18.74 3.66 -31.65
N GLY A 450 17.73 2.80 -31.75
CA GLY A 450 17.54 1.92 -32.90
C GLY A 450 16.53 0.80 -32.64
N GLN A 451 16.23 0.02 -33.68
CA GLN A 451 15.22 -1.06 -33.63
C GLN A 451 15.55 -2.18 -32.62
N HIS A 452 16.81 -2.30 -32.21
CA HIS A 452 17.28 -3.31 -31.26
C HIS A 452 17.46 -2.78 -29.83
N ASN A 453 17.23 -1.47 -29.62
CA ASN A 453 17.35 -0.84 -28.32
C ASN A 453 16.33 -1.45 -27.35
N GLN A 454 16.78 -1.92 -26.18
CA GLN A 454 15.89 -2.58 -25.21
C GLN A 454 14.85 -1.64 -24.59
N LEU A 455 15.06 -0.32 -24.66
CA LEU A 455 14.09 0.70 -24.28
C LEU A 455 13.09 1.05 -25.40
N GLY A 456 13.22 0.42 -26.57
CA GLY A 456 12.45 0.75 -27.77
C GLY A 456 12.65 2.21 -28.20
N TYR A 457 11.60 2.83 -28.72
CA TYR A 457 11.64 4.19 -29.25
C TYR A 457 11.35 5.28 -28.23
N VAL A 458 10.82 4.93 -27.05
CA VAL A 458 10.34 5.91 -26.06
C VAL A 458 10.62 5.47 -24.63
N LYS A 459 11.09 6.40 -23.80
CA LYS A 459 11.22 6.25 -22.34
C LYS A 459 10.42 7.32 -21.61
N PHE A 460 9.65 6.92 -20.61
CA PHE A 460 8.82 7.75 -19.75
C PHE A 460 9.44 7.86 -18.36
N ARG A 461 10.05 9.02 -18.05
CA ARG A 461 10.79 9.23 -16.81
C ARG A 461 9.86 9.62 -15.66
N LEU A 462 9.82 8.77 -14.64
CA LEU A 462 9.12 9.05 -13.39
C LEU A 462 9.99 9.84 -12.41
N SER A 463 9.37 10.51 -11.44
CA SER A 463 10.04 11.32 -10.40
C SER A 463 10.80 10.51 -9.33
N ASN A 464 10.83 9.18 -9.43
CA ASN A 464 11.45 8.34 -8.39
C ASN A 464 12.99 8.29 -8.46
N LYS A 465 13.60 7.86 -7.37
CA LYS A 465 15.05 7.61 -7.24
C LYS A 465 15.46 6.15 -7.45
N LYS A 466 14.49 5.27 -7.67
CA LYS A 466 14.69 3.81 -7.79
C LYS A 466 15.09 3.40 -9.22
N ALA A 467 15.49 4.35 -10.07
CA ALA A 467 15.75 4.13 -11.49
C ALA A 467 14.62 3.38 -12.23
N ILE A 468 13.38 3.47 -11.73
CA ILE A 468 12.21 2.85 -12.35
C ILE A 468 11.60 3.83 -13.34
N TYR A 469 11.34 3.37 -14.55
CA TYR A 469 10.67 4.14 -15.58
C TYR A 469 9.73 3.23 -16.36
N MET A 470 8.85 3.84 -17.16
CA MET A 470 8.10 3.10 -18.17
C MET A 470 8.80 3.27 -19.50
N HIS A 471 8.78 2.27 -20.38
CA HIS A 471 9.45 2.38 -21.66
C HIS A 471 8.84 1.46 -22.72
N ASP A 472 9.15 1.76 -23.97
CA ASP A 472 8.85 0.92 -25.12
C ASP A 472 9.71 -0.36 -25.13
N THR A 473 9.45 -1.30 -26.02
CA THR A 473 10.30 -2.50 -26.14
C THR A 473 10.21 -3.11 -27.54
N PRO A 474 11.33 -3.64 -28.08
CA PRO A 474 11.30 -4.44 -29.30
C PRO A 474 10.58 -5.79 -29.08
N GLY A 475 10.43 -6.24 -27.83
CA GLY A 475 9.79 -7.50 -27.47
C GLY A 475 8.25 -7.48 -27.47
N LYS A 476 7.60 -6.92 -28.50
CA LYS A 476 6.13 -6.76 -28.55
C LYS A 476 5.34 -8.07 -28.43
N HIS A 477 5.86 -9.16 -28.99
CA HIS A 477 5.26 -10.50 -28.87
C HIS A 477 5.10 -10.97 -27.41
N LEU A 478 5.85 -10.41 -26.45
CA LEU A 478 5.75 -10.79 -25.04
C LEU A 478 4.43 -10.34 -24.39
N PHE A 479 3.73 -9.35 -24.95
CA PHE A 479 2.44 -8.90 -24.42
C PHE A 479 1.32 -9.94 -24.64
N GLU A 480 1.49 -10.87 -25.58
CA GLU A 480 0.58 -12.02 -25.81
C GLU A 480 0.62 -13.05 -24.67
N ARG A 481 1.67 -13.03 -23.85
CA ARG A 481 1.75 -13.90 -22.68
C ARG A 481 0.71 -13.49 -21.65
N ARG A 482 0.11 -14.49 -21.00
CA ARG A 482 -0.72 -14.26 -19.81
C ARG A 482 0.12 -13.74 -18.64
N ASP A 483 1.23 -14.42 -18.34
CA ASP A 483 2.11 -14.07 -17.23
C ASP A 483 3.21 -13.11 -17.73
N ARG A 484 3.13 -11.85 -17.30
CA ARG A 484 3.95 -10.72 -17.81
C ARG A 484 4.87 -10.09 -16.76
N ALA A 485 5.21 -10.84 -15.72
CA ALA A 485 6.29 -10.53 -14.79
C ALA A 485 7.65 -10.99 -15.38
N LEU A 486 8.23 -10.19 -16.29
CA LEU A 486 9.37 -10.59 -17.14
C LEU A 486 10.51 -9.56 -17.19
N SER A 487 10.37 -8.40 -16.55
CA SER A 487 11.38 -7.34 -16.57
C SER A 487 12.28 -7.37 -15.32
N ASN A 488 13.28 -6.50 -15.28
CA ASN A 488 14.15 -6.26 -14.12
C ASN A 488 13.65 -5.09 -13.25
N GLY A 489 12.34 -4.87 -13.18
CA GLY A 489 11.69 -3.88 -12.32
C GLY A 489 11.05 -2.70 -13.05
N CYS A 490 11.55 -2.29 -14.22
CA CYS A 490 10.90 -1.26 -15.04
C CYS A 490 9.61 -1.76 -15.71
N VAL A 491 8.73 -0.86 -16.13
CA VAL A 491 7.46 -1.21 -16.77
C VAL A 491 7.59 -1.08 -18.29
N ARG A 492 7.42 -2.18 -19.04
CA ARG A 492 7.39 -2.12 -20.52
C ARG A 492 5.96 -1.93 -21.00
N LEU A 493 5.79 -1.07 -22.00
CA LEU A 493 4.49 -0.68 -22.53
C LEU A 493 4.22 -1.36 -23.88
N GLU A 494 2.99 -1.86 -24.03
CA GLU A 494 2.50 -2.44 -25.28
C GLU A 494 2.47 -1.39 -26.39
N ASP A 495 1.94 -0.20 -26.10
CA ASP A 495 1.67 0.85 -27.09
C ASP A 495 2.27 2.19 -26.68
N ALA A 496 3.60 2.25 -26.61
CA ALA A 496 4.34 3.43 -26.16
C ALA A 496 4.17 4.66 -27.07
N LEU A 497 4.19 4.50 -28.41
CA LEU A 497 4.02 5.62 -29.35
C LEU A 497 2.60 6.19 -29.33
N PRO A 498 1.53 5.37 -29.34
CA PRO A 498 0.17 5.88 -29.09
C PRO A 498 0.04 6.64 -27.76
N LEU A 499 0.76 6.23 -26.71
CA LEU A 499 0.78 6.99 -25.45
C LEU A 499 1.47 8.36 -25.61
N VAL A 500 2.53 8.47 -26.41
CA VAL A 500 3.16 9.76 -26.73
C VAL A 500 2.15 10.69 -27.39
N ASP A 501 1.42 10.20 -28.39
CA ASP A 501 0.38 10.99 -29.08
C ASP A 501 -0.67 11.52 -28.10
N LYS A 502 -1.25 10.62 -27.27
CA LYS A 502 -2.23 11.00 -26.23
C LYS A 502 -1.71 12.03 -25.23
N LEU A 503 -0.43 11.99 -24.90
CA LEU A 503 0.15 12.88 -23.90
C LEU A 503 0.62 14.22 -24.48
N LEU A 504 1.16 14.23 -25.70
CA LEU A 504 1.99 15.32 -26.20
C LEU A 504 1.52 15.95 -27.52
N ALA A 505 0.56 15.36 -28.25
CA ALA A 505 0.10 15.92 -29.52
C ALA A 505 -0.63 17.26 -29.34
N ALA A 506 -1.44 17.38 -28.28
CA ALA A 506 -2.16 18.60 -27.97
C ALA A 506 -1.23 19.71 -27.44
N LYS A 507 -1.68 20.97 -27.61
CA LYS A 507 -1.02 22.13 -26.96
C LYS A 507 -1.08 21.97 -25.42
N PRO A 508 -0.07 22.45 -24.68
CA PRO A 508 1.05 23.29 -25.12
C PRO A 508 2.25 22.52 -25.71
N TYR A 509 2.24 21.18 -25.70
CA TYR A 509 3.39 20.39 -26.13
C TYR A 509 3.56 20.35 -27.65
N GLY A 510 2.49 20.05 -28.40
CA GLY A 510 2.48 20.12 -29.87
C GLY A 510 3.45 19.15 -30.56
N TRP A 511 3.69 17.98 -29.99
CA TRP A 511 4.43 16.86 -30.59
C TRP A 511 3.47 15.98 -31.37
N ASP A 512 3.07 16.46 -32.54
CA ASP A 512 2.32 15.67 -33.52
C ASP A 512 3.15 14.49 -34.06
N GLU A 513 2.48 13.59 -34.77
CA GLU A 513 3.07 12.39 -35.33
C GLU A 513 4.28 12.69 -36.23
N GLU A 514 4.21 13.74 -37.05
CA GLU A 514 5.29 14.10 -37.99
C GLU A 514 6.59 14.44 -37.26
N LYS A 515 6.55 15.30 -36.23
CA LYS A 515 7.73 15.63 -35.41
C LYS A 515 8.28 14.43 -34.67
N VAL A 516 7.41 13.56 -34.16
CA VAL A 516 7.85 12.34 -33.50
C VAL A 516 8.60 11.45 -34.49
N GLN A 517 8.04 11.19 -35.68
CA GLN A 517 8.68 10.36 -36.70
C GLN A 517 10.01 10.97 -37.20
N GLU A 518 10.12 12.29 -37.29
CA GLU A 518 11.38 12.96 -37.62
C GLU A 518 12.51 12.60 -36.64
N VAL A 519 12.22 12.67 -35.33
CA VAL A 519 13.17 12.32 -34.26
C VAL A 519 13.51 10.82 -34.26
N LEU A 520 12.54 9.96 -34.54
CA LEU A 520 12.79 8.52 -34.63
C LEU A 520 13.68 8.17 -35.84
N ARG A 521 13.51 8.86 -36.96
CA ARG A 521 14.32 8.68 -38.17
C ARG A 521 15.74 9.23 -38.01
N SER A 522 15.91 10.37 -37.32
CA SER A 522 17.23 10.95 -37.08
C SER A 522 18.04 10.15 -36.04
N LYS A 523 17.38 9.34 -35.21
CA LYS A 523 17.95 8.66 -34.04
C LYS A 523 18.55 9.62 -33.00
N GLU A 524 18.27 10.91 -33.09
CA GLU A 524 18.74 11.89 -32.12
C GLU A 524 17.86 11.84 -30.86
N GLU A 525 18.48 11.64 -29.70
CA GLU A 525 17.76 11.60 -28.42
C GLU A 525 17.10 12.96 -28.13
N ARG A 526 15.78 12.95 -27.90
CA ARG A 526 15.02 14.17 -27.61
C ARG A 526 14.31 14.10 -26.26
N TYR A 527 14.60 15.07 -25.40
CA TYR A 527 14.00 15.19 -24.08
C TYR A 527 12.82 16.16 -24.09
N ILE A 528 11.63 15.69 -23.71
CA ILE A 528 10.41 16.48 -23.64
C ILE A 528 9.98 16.56 -22.18
N ARG A 529 10.11 17.74 -21.57
CA ARG A 529 9.67 17.98 -20.19
C ARG A 529 8.15 18.06 -20.12
N MET A 530 7.55 17.38 -19.15
CA MET A 530 6.13 17.51 -18.83
C MET A 530 5.91 18.62 -17.81
N THR A 531 5.02 19.55 -18.11
CA THR A 531 4.62 20.66 -17.23
C THR A 531 3.15 21.02 -17.48
N PRO A 532 2.23 20.77 -16.51
CA PRO A 532 2.48 20.10 -15.23
C PRO A 532 2.88 18.63 -15.41
N ALA A 533 3.57 18.07 -14.41
CA ALA A 533 3.89 16.65 -14.39
C ALA A 533 2.61 15.83 -14.19
N LEU A 534 2.49 14.69 -14.87
CA LEU A 534 1.29 13.86 -14.84
C LEU A 534 1.41 12.82 -13.70
N PRO A 535 0.47 12.72 -12.74
CA PRO A 535 0.52 11.67 -11.72
C PRO A 535 0.52 10.26 -12.30
N VAL A 536 1.29 9.37 -11.68
CA VAL A 536 1.45 7.96 -12.06
C VAL A 536 1.42 7.10 -10.80
N TYR A 537 0.41 6.25 -10.70
CA TYR A 537 0.20 5.35 -9.57
C TYR A 537 0.51 3.92 -9.99
N LEU A 538 1.59 3.35 -9.45
CA LEU A 538 1.97 1.95 -9.66
C LEU A 538 1.47 1.16 -8.46
N MET A 539 0.34 0.49 -8.63
CA MET A 539 -0.38 -0.22 -7.56
C MET A 539 -0.36 -1.73 -7.78
N TYR A 540 -0.52 -2.48 -6.70
CA TYR A 540 -0.58 -3.94 -6.73
C TYR A 540 -1.94 -4.41 -6.20
N TRP A 541 -2.92 -4.56 -7.08
CA TRP A 541 -4.26 -4.99 -6.68
C TRP A 541 -4.58 -6.36 -7.26
N THR A 542 -4.52 -7.36 -6.39
CA THR A 542 -4.98 -8.72 -6.70
C THR A 542 -6.49 -8.84 -6.63
N VAL A 543 -7.18 -7.86 -6.04
CA VAL A 543 -8.65 -7.74 -6.06
C VAL A 543 -9.06 -6.27 -6.24
N TRP A 544 -9.97 -6.02 -7.17
CA TRP A 544 -10.59 -4.71 -7.39
C TRP A 544 -11.98 -4.89 -8.02
N ALA A 545 -12.86 -3.91 -7.88
CA ALA A 545 -14.08 -3.80 -8.66
C ALA A 545 -13.79 -3.09 -9.99
N ASP A 546 -14.22 -3.69 -11.10
CA ASP A 546 -14.21 -3.02 -12.40
C ASP A 546 -15.34 -1.96 -12.49
N LYS A 547 -15.43 -1.29 -13.63
CA LYS A 547 -16.43 -0.22 -13.87
C LYS A 547 -17.88 -0.69 -13.79
N SER A 548 -18.14 -2.01 -13.91
CA SER A 548 -19.49 -2.57 -13.74
C SER A 548 -19.81 -2.90 -12.27
N GLY A 549 -18.86 -2.67 -11.35
CA GLY A 549 -18.95 -3.07 -9.95
C GLY A 549 -18.63 -4.55 -9.73
N GLN A 550 -18.24 -5.30 -10.77
CA GLN A 550 -17.87 -6.70 -10.62
C GLN A 550 -16.45 -6.83 -10.08
N LEU A 551 -16.28 -7.68 -9.05
CA LEU A 551 -14.97 -7.99 -8.51
C LEU A 551 -14.14 -8.82 -9.49
N GLN A 552 -12.96 -8.31 -9.78
CA GLN A 552 -11.88 -8.94 -10.52
C GLN A 552 -10.82 -9.44 -9.55
N TRP A 553 -10.24 -10.59 -9.85
CA TRP A 553 -9.27 -11.30 -9.04
C TRP A 553 -8.05 -11.68 -9.88
N ARG A 554 -6.85 -11.56 -9.33
CA ARG A 554 -5.60 -11.99 -9.98
C ARG A 554 -4.74 -12.80 -9.04
N ASP A 555 -3.84 -13.58 -9.63
CA ASP A 555 -2.87 -14.37 -8.88
C ASP A 555 -1.90 -13.41 -8.15
N ASP A 556 -1.55 -13.72 -6.90
CA ASP A 556 -0.60 -12.96 -6.09
C ASP A 556 0.86 -13.31 -6.45
N ILE A 557 1.30 -12.83 -7.60
CA ILE A 557 2.62 -13.12 -8.20
C ILE A 557 3.83 -12.67 -7.36
N TYR A 558 3.67 -11.65 -6.49
CA TYR A 558 4.71 -11.13 -5.62
C TYR A 558 4.56 -11.58 -4.16
N HIS A 559 3.56 -12.43 -3.87
CA HIS A 559 3.29 -12.93 -2.52
C HIS A 559 3.07 -11.81 -1.48
N LYS A 560 2.35 -10.74 -1.88
CA LYS A 560 2.08 -9.56 -1.04
C LYS A 560 0.75 -9.65 -0.29
N ASP A 561 -0.10 -10.65 -0.55
CA ASP A 561 -1.39 -10.89 0.14
C ASP A 561 -1.18 -11.62 1.49
N GLN A 562 -0.05 -11.35 2.13
CA GLN A 562 0.34 -11.78 3.46
C GLN A 562 1.22 -10.70 4.10
N LEU A 563 1.18 -10.58 5.43
CA LEU A 563 2.16 -9.77 6.15
C LEU A 563 3.49 -10.51 6.24
N PRO A 564 4.65 -9.86 6.00
CA PRO A 564 5.94 -10.47 6.26
C PRO A 564 6.05 -10.81 7.74
N ASN A 565 6.68 -11.93 8.08
CA ASN A 565 6.96 -12.23 9.48
C ASN A 565 7.81 -11.10 10.08
N PRO A 566 7.59 -10.71 11.34
CA PRO A 566 8.51 -9.81 12.02
C PRO A 566 9.89 -10.43 11.94
N GLN A 567 10.84 -9.71 11.35
CA GLN A 567 12.24 -10.12 11.42
C GLN A 567 12.58 -10.23 12.91
N PRO A 568 13.24 -11.30 13.37
CA PRO A 568 13.88 -11.27 14.68
C PRO A 568 14.75 -10.01 14.66
N GLU A 569 14.52 -9.08 15.58
CA GLU A 569 15.33 -7.86 15.65
C GLU A 569 16.80 -8.28 15.60
N ASP A 570 17.52 -7.83 14.56
CA ASP A 570 18.97 -7.74 14.63
C ASP A 570 19.22 -6.89 15.88
N THR A 571 19.59 -7.57 16.96
CA THR A 571 19.97 -6.97 18.23
C THR A 571 21.34 -6.31 18.05
N LEU A 572 21.44 -5.38 17.12
CA LEU A 572 22.57 -4.50 16.97
C LEU A 572 22.39 -3.39 18.01
N LEU A 573 23.25 -3.50 19.04
CA LEU A 573 23.45 -2.58 20.17
C LEU A 573 22.63 -2.89 21.44
N ALA A 574 22.57 -4.16 21.85
CA ALA A 574 22.74 -4.44 23.28
C ALA A 574 24.24 -4.38 23.61
N ALA A 575 24.60 -3.56 24.58
CA ALA A 575 25.96 -3.26 25.01
C ALA A 575 26.85 -4.51 25.08
N LYS A 576 28.04 -4.45 24.46
CA LYS A 576 29.14 -5.36 24.80
C LYS A 576 29.32 -5.32 26.31
N PRO A 577 29.34 -6.48 27.01
CA PRO A 577 29.79 -6.50 28.39
C PRO A 577 31.23 -6.01 28.40
N ILE A 578 31.50 -4.99 29.21
CA ILE A 578 32.86 -4.64 29.60
C ILE A 578 33.41 -5.88 30.29
N GLN A 579 34.24 -6.66 29.59
CA GLN A 579 35.07 -7.67 30.23
C GLN A 579 36.03 -6.91 31.14
N SER A 580 35.77 -7.03 32.44
CA SER A 580 36.74 -6.72 33.49
C SER A 580 38.01 -7.50 33.21
N ARG A 581 39.10 -6.81 32.88
CA ARG A 581 40.44 -7.32 33.12
C ARG A 581 40.61 -7.43 34.63
N SER A 582 40.62 -8.67 35.13
CA SER A 582 41.31 -9.03 36.35
C SER A 582 42.72 -9.50 35.99
N ASP A 583 43.65 -9.16 36.86
CA ASP A 583 45.10 -9.22 36.72
C ASP A 583 45.69 -10.61 36.42
N GLY A 584 46.87 -10.60 35.78
CA GLY A 584 47.72 -11.75 35.49
C GLY A 584 48.80 -11.41 34.47
#